data_AF-A0A0E9X6P2-F1
#
_entry.id   AF-A0A0E9X6P2-F1
#
_cell.length_a   1.000
_cell.length_b   1.000
_cell.length_c   1.000
_cell.angle_alpha   90.00
_cell.angle_beta   90.00
_cell.angle_gamma   90.00
#
_symmetry.space_group_name_H-M   'P 1'
#
loop_
_entity.id
_entity.type
_entity.pdbx_description
1 polymer ?
#
loop_
_entity_poly.entity_id
_entity_poly.type
_entity_poly.pdbx_seq_one_letter_code
_entity_poly.pdbx_strand_id
1 'polypeptide(L)'
;MKNQYNRQLPPEKSLKIRSIRIHSILGVGKGNGSDLKVKIIVKQETVFQCVCAKQENCLLFPDPGNNEVVISLQEGPVVSGDVKVMFESSAGLPKGYENCPFYFWFNTSFVQNNTLYLSRDELDNPHKPKTWEIYKEDFGLTLSFCDP
;
A
#
# COMPACT_ATOMS: atom_id res chain seq x y z
N MET A 1 -15.58 -3.32 -13.86
CA MET A 1 -16.01 -2.69 -12.59
C MET A 1 -17.19 -1.71 -12.74
N LYS A 2 -17.14 -0.68 -13.63
CA LYS A 2 -18.18 0.37 -13.73
C LYS A 2 -19.65 -0.07 -13.93
N ASN A 3 -19.90 -1.25 -14.51
CA ASN A 3 -21.27 -1.73 -14.79
C ASN A 3 -21.78 -2.79 -13.79
N GLN A 4 -20.94 -3.24 -12.85
CA GLN A 4 -21.27 -4.41 -12.01
C GLN A 4 -22.40 -4.15 -11.02
N TYR A 5 -22.60 -2.90 -10.61
CA TYR A 5 -23.61 -2.52 -9.62
C TYR A 5 -24.74 -1.68 -10.22
N ASN A 6 -24.91 -1.65 -11.55
CA ASN A 6 -25.94 -0.82 -12.21
C ASN A 6 -25.94 0.65 -11.74
N ARG A 7 -24.74 1.21 -11.50
CA ARG A 7 -24.52 2.56 -10.93
C ARG A 7 -25.07 2.79 -9.52
N GLN A 8 -25.47 1.73 -8.82
CA GLN A 8 -25.71 1.76 -7.38
C GLN A 8 -24.39 1.67 -6.62
N LEU A 9 -24.37 2.22 -5.41
CA LEU A 9 -23.25 2.02 -4.50
C LEU A 9 -23.16 0.53 -4.16
N PRO A 10 -21.96 -0.08 -4.22
CA PRO A 10 -21.79 -1.43 -3.76
C PRO A 10 -22.05 -1.52 -2.25
N PRO A 11 -22.46 -2.69 -1.74
CA PRO A 11 -22.62 -2.89 -0.30
C PRO A 11 -21.33 -2.57 0.46
N GLU A 12 -21.49 -1.97 1.64
CA GLU A 12 -20.36 -1.68 2.52
C GLU A 12 -19.66 -2.98 2.95
N LYS A 13 -18.32 -2.96 3.00
CA LYS A 13 -17.51 -4.11 3.38
C LYS A 13 -16.44 -3.70 4.38
N SER A 14 -16.53 -4.21 5.61
CA SER A 14 -15.49 -4.05 6.62
C SER A 14 -14.41 -5.11 6.46
N LEU A 15 -13.14 -4.71 6.50
CA LEU A 15 -11.99 -5.60 6.33
C LEU A 15 -10.85 -5.20 7.28
N LYS A 16 -10.18 -6.19 7.89
CA LYS A 16 -8.93 -5.95 8.63
C LYS A 16 -7.74 -6.08 7.69
N ILE A 17 -6.90 -5.04 7.59
CA ILE A 17 -5.68 -5.09 6.76
C ILE A 17 -4.60 -5.89 7.52
N ARG A 18 -4.10 -6.97 6.92
CA ARG A 18 -3.09 -7.83 7.55
C ARG A 18 -1.68 -7.49 7.14
N SER A 19 -1.45 -7.31 5.84
CA SER A 19 -0.11 -7.07 5.32
C SER A 19 -0.13 -6.35 4.00
N ILE A 20 1.03 -5.76 3.70
CA ILE A 20 1.34 -5.11 2.43
C ILE A 20 2.60 -5.79 1.89
N ARG A 21 2.49 -6.49 0.77
CA ARG A 21 3.63 -7.01 0.02
C ARG A 21 3.99 -5.99 -1.05
N ILE A 22 5.25 -5.57 -1.10
CA ILE A 22 5.78 -4.70 -2.16
C ILE A 22 6.62 -5.56 -3.09
N HIS A 23 6.30 -5.50 -4.37
CA HIS A 23 7.01 -6.19 -5.45
C HIS A 23 8.06 -5.27 -6.06
N SER A 24 9.16 -5.86 -6.52
CA SER A 24 10.31 -5.16 -7.09
C SER A 24 10.86 -4.03 -6.21
N ILE A 25 11.18 -4.36 -4.97
CA ILE A 25 11.65 -3.39 -3.97
C ILE A 25 13.11 -2.97 -4.18
N LEU A 26 13.95 -3.80 -4.83
CA LEU A 26 15.36 -3.49 -5.05
C LEU A 26 15.51 -2.18 -5.85
N GLY A 27 16.35 -1.27 -5.34
CA GLY A 27 16.53 0.07 -5.92
C GLY A 27 15.51 1.11 -5.45
N VAL A 28 14.45 0.71 -4.75
CA VAL A 28 13.49 1.62 -4.12
C VAL A 28 13.93 1.92 -2.69
N GLY A 29 14.40 3.14 -2.45
CA GLY A 29 14.87 3.58 -1.13
C GLY A 29 16.09 2.78 -0.69
N LYS A 30 16.02 2.09 0.45
CA LYS A 30 17.09 1.17 0.88
C LYS A 30 17.03 -0.20 0.18
N GLY A 31 16.05 -0.43 -0.68
CA GLY A 31 15.90 -1.69 -1.42
C GLY A 31 15.38 -2.87 -0.61
N ASN A 32 14.91 -2.64 0.62
CA ASN A 32 14.46 -3.70 1.53
C ASN A 32 13.26 -3.29 2.41
N GLY A 33 12.65 -2.14 2.13
CA GLY A 33 11.49 -1.60 2.87
C GLY A 33 11.79 -1.02 4.25
N SER A 34 13.02 -1.15 4.78
CA SER A 34 13.33 -0.69 6.14
C SER A 34 13.25 0.82 6.32
N ASP A 35 13.37 1.60 5.24
CA ASP A 35 13.22 3.05 5.28
C ASP A 35 11.77 3.54 5.27
N LEU A 36 10.80 2.64 5.07
CA LEU A 36 9.40 2.98 4.87
C LEU A 36 8.63 3.20 6.17
N LYS A 37 7.68 4.12 6.10
CA LYS A 37 6.65 4.35 7.10
C LYS A 37 5.30 4.40 6.39
N VAL A 38 4.33 3.65 6.88
CA VAL A 38 3.00 3.53 6.26
C VAL A 38 1.98 4.26 7.12
N LYS A 39 1.10 5.04 6.48
CA LYS A 39 -0.09 5.65 7.10
C LYS A 39 -1.33 5.15 6.39
N ILE A 40 -2.33 4.70 7.15
CA ILE A 40 -3.64 4.31 6.64
C ILE A 40 -4.64 5.35 7.13
N ILE A 41 -5.36 5.94 6.19
CA ILE A 41 -6.24 7.08 6.42
C ILE A 41 -7.64 6.74 5.91
N VAL A 42 -8.64 6.97 6.76
CA VAL A 42 -10.06 6.81 6.45
C VAL A 42 -10.77 8.09 6.90
N LYS A 43 -11.66 8.64 6.07
CA LYS A 43 -12.37 9.90 6.37
C LYS A 43 -11.45 11.04 6.83
N GLN A 44 -10.27 11.15 6.21
CA GLN A 44 -9.22 12.14 6.52
C GLN A 44 -8.52 11.97 7.89
N GLU A 45 -8.85 10.93 8.65
CA GLU A 45 -8.19 10.60 9.91
C GLU A 45 -7.18 9.47 9.73
N THR A 46 -6.00 9.59 10.34
CA THR A 46 -5.02 8.50 10.35
C THR A 46 -5.46 7.45 11.36
N VAL A 47 -6.04 6.35 10.87
CA VAL A 47 -6.53 5.25 11.70
C VAL A 47 -5.42 4.26 12.07
N PHE A 48 -4.30 4.28 11.35
CA PHE A 48 -3.15 3.43 11.64
C PHE A 48 -1.86 4.00 11.07
N GLN A 49 -0.75 3.73 11.75
CA GLN A 49 0.59 4.06 11.29
C GLN A 49 1.58 3.01 11.76
N CYS A 50 2.50 2.61 10.88
CA CYS A 50 3.63 1.77 11.25
C CYS A 50 4.96 2.32 10.71
N VAL A 51 6.06 2.01 11.39
CA VAL A 51 7.42 2.47 11.03
C VAL A 51 8.33 1.25 10.89
N CYS A 52 8.69 0.90 9.65
CA CYS A 52 9.41 -0.35 9.35
C CYS A 52 10.81 -0.37 9.98
N ALA A 53 11.50 0.77 10.02
CA ALA A 53 12.84 0.89 10.62
C ALA A 53 12.88 0.48 12.10
N LYS A 54 11.80 0.76 12.83
CA LYS A 54 11.67 0.46 14.26
C LYS A 54 10.80 -0.77 14.54
N GLN A 55 10.20 -1.34 13.49
CA GLN A 55 9.14 -2.35 13.61
C GLN A 55 8.03 -1.91 14.57
N GLU A 56 7.69 -0.62 14.55
CA GLU A 56 6.60 -0.05 15.33
C GLU A 56 5.29 -0.34 14.61
N ASN A 57 4.37 -1.07 15.27
CA ASN A 57 3.10 -1.56 14.74
C ASN A 57 3.22 -2.42 13.46
N CYS A 58 4.40 -2.95 13.15
CA CYS A 58 4.58 -3.84 12.01
C CYS A 58 5.80 -4.76 12.19
N LEU A 59 5.80 -5.88 11.48
CA LEU A 59 6.97 -6.73 11.28
C LEU A 59 7.34 -6.69 9.80
N LEU A 60 8.64 -6.58 9.51
CA LEU A 60 9.17 -6.50 8.15
C LEU A 60 9.85 -7.81 7.77
N PHE A 61 9.43 -8.40 6.65
CA PHE A 61 9.97 -9.66 6.13
C PHE A 61 10.50 -9.44 4.72
N PRO A 62 11.79 -9.13 4.54
CA PRO A 62 12.43 -9.09 3.23
C PRO A 62 12.47 -10.48 2.59
N ASP A 63 12.18 -10.54 1.29
CA ASP A 63 12.31 -11.73 0.47
C ASP A 63 13.22 -11.40 -0.75
N PRO A 64 14.55 -11.39 -0.53
CA PRO A 64 15.49 -11.01 -1.58
C PRO A 64 15.50 -11.99 -2.76
N GLY A 65 15.05 -13.24 -2.56
CA GLY A 65 14.97 -14.24 -3.62
C GLY A 65 13.92 -13.88 -4.68
N ASN A 66 12.80 -13.28 -4.24
CA ASN A 66 11.72 -12.85 -5.13
C ASN A 66 11.74 -11.35 -5.43
N ASN A 67 12.72 -10.59 -4.93
CA ASN A 67 12.77 -9.13 -5.00
C ASN A 67 11.54 -8.45 -4.35
N GLU A 68 11.16 -8.95 -3.18
CA GLU A 68 9.95 -8.51 -2.47
C GLU A 68 10.24 -8.14 -1.02
N VAL A 69 9.30 -7.43 -0.41
CA VAL A 69 9.23 -7.28 1.04
C VAL A 69 7.79 -7.32 1.50
N VAL A 70 7.53 -8.01 2.63
CA VAL A 70 6.23 -8.04 3.27
C VAL A 70 6.26 -7.22 4.56
N ILE A 71 5.40 -6.22 4.65
CA ILE A 71 5.11 -5.45 5.86
C ILE A 71 3.86 -6.08 6.49
N SER A 72 4.02 -6.88 7.54
CA SER A 72 2.90 -7.40 8.33
C SER A 72 2.48 -6.36 9.35
N LEU A 73 1.21 -5.96 9.36
CA LEU A 73 0.68 -4.94 10.27
C LEU A 73 0.30 -5.61 11.60
N GLN A 74 0.91 -5.18 12.71
CA GLN A 74 0.54 -5.65 14.05
C GLN A 74 -0.75 -4.96 14.46
N GLU A 75 -1.78 -5.73 14.80
CA GLU A 75 -3.14 -5.21 15.03
C GLU A 75 -3.58 -4.20 13.94
N GLY A 76 -3.39 -4.59 12.68
CA GLY A 76 -3.79 -3.77 11.54
C GLY A 76 -5.26 -3.32 11.63
N PRO A 77 -5.60 -2.15 11.07
CA PRO A 77 -6.90 -1.53 11.29
C PRO A 77 -8.02 -2.27 10.57
N VAL A 78 -9.20 -2.29 11.19
CA VAL A 78 -10.45 -2.59 10.50
C VAL A 78 -10.87 -1.31 9.77
N VAL A 79 -11.05 -1.40 8.45
CA VAL A 79 -11.40 -0.27 7.58
C VAL A 79 -12.65 -0.59 6.76
N SER A 80 -13.36 0.46 6.36
CA SER A 80 -14.55 0.37 5.52
C SER A 80 -14.72 1.62 4.66
N GLY A 81 -15.18 1.45 3.42
CA GLY A 81 -15.35 2.54 2.44
C GLY A 81 -14.03 2.92 1.77
N ASP A 82 -13.83 4.22 1.54
CA ASP A 82 -12.64 4.76 0.89
C ASP A 82 -11.46 4.85 1.86
N VAL A 83 -10.36 4.20 1.49
CA VAL A 83 -9.15 4.09 2.29
C VAL A 83 -7.96 4.61 1.48
N LYS A 84 -7.20 5.54 2.07
CA LYS A 84 -5.92 6.00 1.53
C LYS A 84 -4.78 5.30 2.26
N VAL A 85 -3.79 4.81 1.52
CA VAL A 85 -2.56 4.26 2.09
C VAL A 85 -1.38 5.06 1.54
N MET A 86 -0.60 5.67 2.43
CA MET A 86 0.55 6.51 2.06
C MET A 86 1.86 5.92 2.58
N PHE A 87 2.91 6.02 1.77
CA PHE A 87 4.25 5.55 2.10
C PHE A 87 5.20 6.74 2.17
N GLU A 88 5.73 6.99 3.36
CA GLU A 88 6.85 7.91 3.61
C GLU A 88 8.16 7.11 3.58
N SER A 89 9.27 7.76 3.24
CA SER A 89 10.61 7.13 3.23
C SER A 89 11.64 8.04 3.88
N SER A 90 12.54 7.44 4.66
CA SER A 90 13.71 8.10 5.25
C SER A 90 14.96 8.03 4.36
N ALA A 91 14.90 7.37 3.20
CA ALA A 91 16.03 7.16 2.29
C ALA A 91 16.17 8.23 1.19
N GLY A 92 15.46 9.36 1.31
CA GLY A 92 15.53 10.44 0.33
C GLY A 92 14.85 10.12 -1.01
N LEU A 93 13.89 9.19 -1.03
CA LEU A 93 13.08 8.94 -2.22
C LEU A 93 12.40 10.23 -2.70
N PRO A 94 12.39 10.52 -4.02
CA PRO A 94 11.73 11.69 -4.57
C PRO A 94 10.26 11.74 -4.18
N LYS A 95 9.79 12.92 -3.77
CA LYS A 95 8.40 13.13 -3.37
C LYS A 95 7.61 13.71 -4.54
N GLY A 96 6.43 13.15 -4.78
CA GLY A 96 5.49 13.65 -5.77
C GLY A 96 4.36 14.42 -5.12
N TYR A 97 3.13 14.10 -5.53
CA TYR A 97 1.93 14.60 -4.86
C TYR A 97 1.88 14.17 -3.40
N GLU A 98 1.11 14.90 -2.59
CA GLU A 98 0.91 14.62 -1.16
C GLU A 98 2.22 14.61 -0.32
N ASN A 99 3.31 15.17 -0.84
CA ASN A 99 4.61 15.26 -0.17
C ASN A 99 5.15 13.90 0.33
N CYS A 100 4.86 12.82 -0.41
CA CYS A 100 5.35 11.48 -0.14
C CYS A 100 5.87 10.79 -1.42
N PRO A 101 6.71 9.75 -1.30
CA PRO A 101 7.13 8.91 -2.42
C PRO A 101 5.95 8.36 -3.24
N PHE A 102 5.02 7.66 -2.60
CA PHE A 102 3.86 7.09 -3.28
C PHE A 102 2.70 6.82 -2.31
N TYR A 103 1.49 6.76 -2.86
CA TYR A 103 0.27 6.42 -2.15
C TYR A 103 -0.74 5.83 -3.13
N PHE A 104 -1.89 5.39 -2.62
CA PHE A 104 -3.04 5.02 -3.43
C PHE A 104 -4.32 5.13 -2.61
N TRP A 105 -5.45 5.07 -3.32
CA TRP A 105 -6.78 4.93 -2.76
C TRP A 105 -7.41 3.63 -3.23
N PHE A 106 -8.20 3.02 -2.37
CA PHE A 106 -9.09 1.93 -2.75
C PHE A 106 -10.38 2.03 -1.94
N ASN A 107 -11.42 1.36 -2.41
CA ASN A 107 -12.65 1.20 -1.66
C ASN A 107 -12.86 -0.27 -1.30
N THR A 108 -13.11 -0.54 -0.02
CA THR A 108 -13.17 -1.90 0.51
C THR A 108 -14.23 -2.77 -0.16
N SER A 109 -15.33 -2.18 -0.66
CA SER A 109 -16.40 -2.88 -1.34
C SER A 109 -15.97 -3.54 -2.67
N PHE A 110 -14.86 -3.10 -3.26
CA PHE A 110 -14.32 -3.69 -4.48
C PHE A 110 -13.21 -4.71 -4.24
N VAL A 111 -12.83 -4.95 -2.97
CA VAL A 111 -11.81 -5.96 -2.63
C VAL A 111 -12.40 -7.36 -2.79
N GLN A 112 -11.75 -8.17 -3.62
CA GLN A 112 -12.14 -9.55 -3.92
C GLN A 112 -11.14 -10.53 -3.33
N ASN A 113 -11.59 -11.72 -2.92
CA ASN A 113 -10.72 -12.80 -2.42
C ASN A 113 -9.76 -12.38 -1.29
N ASN A 114 -10.15 -11.39 -0.48
CA ASN A 114 -9.35 -10.83 0.60
C ASN A 114 -7.96 -10.34 0.16
N THR A 115 -7.83 -9.93 -1.09
CA THR A 115 -6.60 -9.37 -1.65
C THR A 115 -6.89 -8.19 -2.56
N LEU A 116 -5.94 -7.26 -2.63
CA LEU A 116 -5.96 -6.18 -3.62
C LEU A 116 -4.55 -6.03 -4.17
N TYR A 117 -4.37 -6.33 -5.46
CA TYR A 117 -3.14 -6.05 -6.19
C TYR A 117 -3.27 -4.72 -6.93
N LEU A 118 -2.22 -3.91 -6.89
CA LEU A 118 -2.09 -2.68 -7.65
C LEU A 118 -0.71 -2.67 -8.33
N SER A 119 -0.72 -2.51 -9.65
CA SER A 119 0.48 -2.33 -10.46
C SER A 119 1.07 -0.92 -10.28
N ARG A 120 2.32 -0.71 -10.74
CA ARG A 120 2.98 0.61 -10.74
C ARG A 120 2.09 1.74 -11.26
N ASP A 121 1.34 1.47 -12.33
CA ASP A 121 0.55 2.47 -13.04
C ASP A 121 -0.77 2.82 -12.29
N GLU A 122 -1.15 2.01 -11.31
CA GLU A 122 -2.29 2.24 -10.41
C GLU A 122 -1.88 2.95 -9.10
N LEU A 123 -0.58 3.19 -8.90
CA LEU A 123 -0.04 3.90 -7.74
C LEU A 123 0.19 5.38 -8.05
N ASP A 124 -0.22 6.26 -7.14
CA ASP A 124 -0.01 7.68 -7.25
C ASP A 124 1.45 8.05 -7.01
N ASN A 125 2.05 8.73 -7.98
CA ASN A 125 3.48 9.04 -8.19
C ASN A 125 4.28 8.01 -9.01
N PRO A 126 4.24 6.68 -8.74
CA PRO A 126 4.88 5.68 -9.60
C PRO A 126 4.32 5.59 -11.02
N HIS A 127 3.05 5.95 -11.25
CA HIS A 127 2.45 6.00 -12.60
C HIS A 127 3.11 6.99 -13.55
N LYS A 128 3.97 7.91 -13.06
CA LYS A 128 4.61 8.93 -13.89
C LYS A 128 5.90 8.40 -14.52
N PRO A 129 6.07 8.47 -15.85
CA PRO A 129 7.26 7.96 -16.53
C PRO A 129 8.60 8.42 -15.96
N LYS A 130 8.67 9.66 -15.46
CA LYS A 130 9.88 10.23 -14.86
C LYS A 130 10.38 9.52 -13.59
N THR A 131 9.59 8.61 -13.01
CA THR A 131 9.95 7.87 -11.79
C THR A 131 10.32 6.41 -12.08
N TRP A 132 10.23 5.95 -13.34
CA TRP A 132 10.40 4.55 -13.72
C TRP A 132 11.83 4.03 -13.65
N GLU A 133 12.82 4.93 -13.54
CA GLU A 133 14.18 4.56 -13.17
C GLU A 133 14.25 3.98 -11.74
N ILE A 134 13.34 4.40 -10.85
CA ILE A 134 13.22 3.91 -9.47
C ILE A 134 12.17 2.80 -9.40
N TYR A 135 10.95 3.07 -9.88
CA TYR A 135 9.83 2.12 -9.86
C TYR A 135 9.78 1.35 -11.19
N LYS A 136 10.40 0.16 -11.20
CA LYS A 136 10.49 -0.71 -12.38
C LYS A 136 9.11 -1.20 -12.85
N GLU A 137 9.06 -1.78 -14.04
CA GLU A 137 7.80 -2.19 -14.68
C GLU A 137 6.97 -3.16 -13.84
N ASP A 138 7.64 -4.06 -13.12
CA ASP A 138 7.04 -5.04 -12.21
C ASP A 138 6.91 -4.54 -10.76
N PHE A 139 7.19 -3.25 -10.50
CA PHE A 139 6.88 -2.62 -9.22
C PHE A 139 5.37 -2.59 -8.99
N GLY A 140 4.95 -2.92 -7.78
CA GLY A 140 3.55 -2.93 -7.40
C GLY A 140 3.40 -3.37 -5.96
N LEU A 141 2.15 -3.52 -5.53
CA LEU A 141 1.87 -4.01 -4.19
C LEU A 141 0.64 -4.91 -4.14
N THR A 142 0.63 -5.81 -3.17
CA THR A 142 -0.53 -6.62 -2.81
C THR A 142 -0.89 -6.35 -1.35
N LEU A 143 -2.11 -5.91 -1.09
CA LEU A 143 -2.69 -5.93 0.25
C LEU A 143 -3.35 -7.27 0.51
N SER A 144 -3.17 -7.80 1.72
CA SER A 144 -3.88 -8.97 2.24
C SER A 144 -4.82 -8.53 3.35
N PHE A 145 -6.04 -9.06 3.34
CA PHE A 145 -7.09 -8.74 4.30
C PHE A 145 -7.57 -10.01 5.03
N CYS A 146 -8.28 -9.84 6.12
CA CYS A 146 -9.16 -10.86 6.69
C CYS A 146 -10.48 -10.23 7.15
N ASP A 147 -11.38 -11.10 7.59
CA ASP A 147 -12.58 -10.67 8.28
C ASP A 147 -12.20 -9.88 9.56
N PRO A 148 -13.01 -8.88 9.97
CA PRO A 148 -12.74 -8.02 11.13
C PRO A 148 -12.51 -8.75 12.45
#